data_AF-A0A1M6DTJ4-F1
#
_entry.id   AF-A0A1M6DTJ4-F1
#
_cell.length_a   1.000
_cell.length_b   1.000
_cell.length_c   1.000
_cell.angle_alpha   90.00
_cell.angle_beta   90.00
_cell.angle_gamma   90.00
#
_symmetry.space_group_name_H-M   'P 1'
#
loop_
_entity.id
_entity.type
_entity.pdbx_description
1 polymer ?
#
loop_
_entity_poly.entity_id
_entity_poly.type
_entity_poly.pdbx_seq_one_letter_code
_entity_poly.pdbx_strand_id
1 'polypeptide(L)'
;MPQPLKAKRVDTTKSNNLGCLILLASGAGAGYLAYLWFAGRPFAYSSAPANFLAHALLVIVPGLMVYNHLSIPVEFENPPGEILIEDATYLTSLKTDWWMSLMLWPPVLLGALFTVLQSLAILSGASSDLPTQPYSALFTAFLSLGLFFFFGNVIKLKAPFYVGEEGLRAGVSFFLEWDEIDHMQEKQGVFLVYTVYNPKLPIASLRPFSSQALQALLEMLNQKQVKGMEQTPPALAAVQVVIFLAFSAMTALGLALWMLYDWDPRWVIVFLFVLGVLFSLALERFRGVHKLTRIKPEVGGELQNARAVARRALCLAVMVKRGRLEIKLRKSQARGNESIHKEINELYQWVKDNALYEALADSESALLRRMGGTWSQQEAGAACWRNEALGTLLWALGAVEEIPPYDHPFEWEDLSQKLPVPAAKEDFPAPDPVGLFLHKAVIKDPEEIANARELAELWHWRARTTQIMEQGVEAPEGFSFEQIISQAANAAYTQNEIPQPLGGDFPVFGKAYASLGPEELQLAASIARERHLALNWLCMYAEDWDSTPTDT
;
A
#
# COMPACT_ATOMS: atom_id res chain seq x y z
N MET A 1 -5.57 17.90 -15.15
CA MET A 1 -6.05 16.90 -14.17
C MET A 1 -5.69 17.39 -12.77
N PRO A 2 -6.53 17.13 -11.77
CA PRO A 2 -6.28 17.54 -10.40
C PRO A 2 -5.11 16.77 -9.81
N GLN A 3 -4.30 17.41 -8.98
CA GLN A 3 -3.22 16.72 -8.28
C GLN A 3 -3.81 15.69 -7.28
N PRO A 4 -3.20 14.51 -7.13
CA PRO A 4 -3.55 13.59 -6.05
C PRO A 4 -3.45 14.24 -4.66
N LEU A 5 -4.33 13.80 -3.75
CA LEU A 5 -4.17 14.19 -2.34
C LEU A 5 -2.94 13.50 -1.78
N LYS A 6 -2.03 14.30 -1.22
CA LYS A 6 -0.88 13.79 -0.47
C LYS A 6 -1.34 13.48 0.96
N ALA A 7 -1.35 12.20 1.30
CA ALA A 7 -1.69 11.74 2.64
C ALA A 7 -0.41 11.50 3.44
N LYS A 8 -0.22 12.23 4.54
CA LYS A 8 0.89 12.04 5.48
C LYS A 8 0.36 11.51 6.79
N ARG A 9 0.90 10.38 7.27
CA ARG A 9 0.74 10.01 8.67
C ARG A 9 1.65 10.92 9.49
N VAL A 10 1.07 11.61 10.47
CA VAL A 10 1.87 12.42 11.40
C VAL A 10 2.87 11.50 12.07
N ASP A 11 4.16 11.83 11.95
CA ASP A 11 5.21 11.03 12.55
C ASP A 11 5.06 11.03 14.08
N THR A 12 4.62 9.89 14.61
CA THR A 12 4.51 9.64 16.05
C THR A 12 5.73 8.88 16.57
N THR A 13 6.95 9.22 16.12
CA THR A 13 8.22 8.72 16.69
C THR A 13 8.36 8.94 18.20
N LYS A 14 7.49 9.74 18.84
CA LYS A 14 7.29 9.67 20.29
C LYS A 14 6.62 8.34 20.66
N SER A 15 7.47 7.38 21.07
CA SER A 15 7.10 6.02 21.45
C SER A 15 5.80 5.98 22.25
N ASN A 16 4.73 5.52 21.60
CA ASN A 16 3.47 5.30 22.29
C ASN A 16 3.62 3.99 23.09
N ASN A 17 4.17 4.08 24.30
CA ASN A 17 4.39 2.94 25.20
C ASN A 17 3.11 2.11 25.38
N LEU A 18 1.94 2.74 25.29
CA LEU A 18 0.65 2.07 25.31
C LEU A 18 0.45 1.14 24.10
N GLY A 19 0.84 1.56 22.91
CA GLY A 19 0.79 0.73 21.70
C GLY A 19 1.65 -0.52 21.81
N CYS A 20 2.88 -0.39 22.31
CA CYS A 20 3.75 -1.53 22.57
C CYS A 20 3.15 -2.49 23.62
N LEU A 21 2.58 -1.95 24.71
CA LEU A 21 1.91 -2.76 25.74
C LEU A 21 0.69 -3.51 25.19
N ILE A 22 -0.11 -2.85 24.35
CA ILE A 22 -1.27 -3.47 23.70
C ILE A 22 -0.82 -4.58 22.75
N LEU A 23 0.23 -4.36 21.93
CA LEU A 23 0.79 -5.37 21.04
C LEU A 23 1.34 -6.57 21.80
N LEU A 24 2.09 -6.35 22.89
CA LEU A 24 2.61 -7.40 23.75
C LEU A 24 1.47 -8.20 24.41
N ALA A 25 0.46 -7.53 24.96
CA ALA A 25 -0.71 -8.18 25.56
C ALA A 25 -1.48 -9.02 24.53
N SER A 26 -1.62 -8.52 23.31
CA SER A 26 -2.29 -9.22 22.21
C SER A 26 -1.51 -10.45 21.75
N GLY A 27 -0.19 -10.30 21.57
CA GLY A 27 0.70 -11.41 21.22
C GLY A 27 0.72 -12.50 22.29
N ALA A 28 0.77 -12.12 23.57
CA ALA A 28 0.70 -13.05 24.70
C ALA A 28 -0.66 -13.78 24.74
N GLY A 29 -1.77 -13.06 24.54
CA GLY A 29 -3.11 -13.64 24.47
C GLY A 29 -3.28 -14.66 23.33
N ALA A 30 -2.85 -14.29 22.12
CA ALA A 30 -2.88 -15.18 20.95
C ALA A 30 -1.97 -16.41 21.16
N GLY A 31 -0.77 -16.22 21.69
CA GLY A 31 0.15 -17.30 22.02
C GLY A 31 -0.43 -18.27 23.06
N TYR A 32 -1.12 -17.76 24.09
CA TYR A 32 -1.80 -18.59 25.08
C TYR A 32 -2.96 -19.40 24.48
N LEU A 33 -3.79 -18.79 23.63
CA LEU A 33 -4.86 -19.50 22.93
C LEU A 33 -4.33 -20.59 22.00
N ALA A 34 -3.25 -20.31 21.26
CA ALA A 34 -2.58 -21.30 20.42
C ALA A 34 -2.03 -22.46 21.26
N TYR A 35 -1.39 -22.17 22.39
CA TYR A 35 -0.94 -23.20 23.32
C TYR A 35 -2.10 -24.09 23.82
N LEU A 36 -3.21 -23.50 24.25
CA LEU A 36 -4.39 -24.26 24.69
C LEU A 36 -4.92 -25.16 23.56
N TRP A 37 -4.93 -24.65 22.32
CA TRP A 37 -5.34 -25.43 21.15
C TRP A 37 -4.45 -26.66 20.97
N PHE A 38 -3.13 -26.47 20.89
CA PHE A 38 -2.19 -27.57 20.68
C PHE A 38 -2.18 -28.56 21.86
N ALA A 39 -2.47 -28.09 23.07
CA ALA A 39 -2.58 -28.93 24.26
C ALA A 39 -3.94 -29.63 24.40
N GLY A 40 -4.90 -29.39 23.49
CA GLY A 40 -6.26 -29.94 23.58
C GLY A 40 -7.02 -29.50 24.83
N ARG A 41 -6.71 -28.32 25.38
CA ARG A 41 -7.33 -27.79 26.59
C ARG A 41 -8.40 -26.75 26.24
N PRO A 42 -9.58 -26.75 26.90
CA PRO A 42 -10.59 -25.73 26.64
C PRO A 42 -10.14 -24.35 27.14
N PHE A 43 -10.64 -23.28 26.52
CA PHE A 43 -10.53 -21.93 27.05
C PHE A 43 -11.68 -21.68 28.02
N ALA A 44 -11.49 -22.07 29.28
CA ALA A 44 -12.48 -21.91 30.35
C ALA A 44 -11.78 -21.70 31.71
N TYR A 45 -12.44 -20.93 32.59
CA TYR A 45 -11.99 -20.66 33.95
C TYR A 45 -13.06 -21.08 34.95
N SER A 46 -12.66 -21.59 36.12
CA SER A 46 -13.57 -22.12 37.12
C SER A 46 -14.45 -21.06 37.80
N SER A 47 -14.00 -19.81 37.86
CA SER A 47 -14.82 -18.71 38.38
C SER A 47 -15.53 -17.99 37.24
N ALA A 48 -16.86 -17.81 37.38
CA ALA A 48 -17.66 -17.09 36.38
C ALA A 48 -17.12 -15.67 36.08
N PRO A 49 -16.66 -14.87 37.07
CA PRO A 49 -16.04 -13.57 36.80
C PRO A 49 -14.75 -13.66 35.97
N ALA A 50 -13.88 -14.64 36.24
CA ALA A 50 -12.66 -14.81 35.45
C ALA A 50 -12.97 -15.30 34.03
N ASN A 51 -13.93 -16.21 33.89
CA ASN A 51 -14.35 -16.70 32.58
C ASN A 51 -14.97 -15.58 31.74
N PHE A 52 -15.83 -14.77 32.35
CA PHE A 52 -16.40 -13.57 31.72
C PHE A 52 -15.31 -12.60 31.26
N LEU A 53 -14.37 -12.25 32.16
CA LEU A 53 -13.27 -11.35 31.84
C LEU A 53 -12.42 -11.88 30.68
N ALA A 54 -12.08 -13.16 30.70
CA ALA A 54 -11.29 -13.79 29.64
C ALA A 54 -11.98 -13.71 28.27
N HIS A 55 -13.31 -13.93 28.21
CA HIS A 55 -14.08 -13.81 26.97
C HIS A 55 -14.27 -12.35 26.53
N ALA A 56 -14.49 -11.43 27.47
CA ALA A 56 -14.58 -10.00 27.16
C ALA A 56 -13.28 -9.47 26.55
N LEU A 57 -12.12 -9.95 27.04
CA LEU A 57 -10.81 -9.58 26.50
C LEU A 57 -10.60 -10.00 25.03
N LEU A 58 -11.29 -11.04 24.54
CA LEU A 58 -11.25 -11.43 23.12
C LEU A 58 -11.80 -10.35 22.19
N VAL A 59 -12.66 -9.46 22.70
CA VAL A 59 -13.25 -8.34 21.93
C VAL A 59 -12.57 -7.02 22.29
N ILE A 60 -12.34 -6.77 23.58
CA ILE A 60 -11.78 -5.49 24.07
C ILE A 60 -10.35 -5.28 23.56
N VAL A 61 -9.48 -6.30 23.61
CA VAL A 61 -8.07 -6.15 23.22
C VAL A 61 -7.94 -5.79 21.73
N PRO A 62 -8.58 -6.51 20.78
CA PRO A 62 -8.61 -6.08 19.38
C PRO A 62 -9.16 -4.66 19.17
N GLY A 63 -10.22 -4.28 19.90
CA GLY A 63 -10.77 -2.93 19.83
C GLY A 63 -9.76 -1.86 20.26
N LEU A 64 -9.00 -2.11 21.34
CA LEU A 64 -7.93 -1.22 21.80
C LEU A 64 -6.75 -1.15 20.82
N MET A 65 -6.36 -2.27 20.20
CA MET A 65 -5.34 -2.29 19.14
C MET A 65 -5.70 -1.36 18.00
N VAL A 66 -6.93 -1.51 17.49
CA VAL A 66 -7.42 -0.71 16.37
C VAL A 66 -7.60 0.74 16.79
N TYR A 67 -8.16 1.01 17.96
CA TYR A 67 -8.27 2.37 18.47
C TYR A 67 -6.90 3.05 18.54
N ASN A 68 -5.87 2.36 19.03
CA ASN A 68 -4.51 2.88 19.07
C ASN A 68 -3.96 3.16 17.66
N HIS A 69 -4.18 2.24 16.70
CA HIS A 69 -3.77 2.43 15.31
C HIS A 69 -4.46 3.65 14.65
N LEU A 70 -5.78 3.79 14.85
CA LEU A 70 -6.61 4.84 14.26
C LEU A 70 -6.53 6.17 15.02
N SER A 71 -5.89 6.20 16.18
CA SER A 71 -5.62 7.44 16.92
C SER A 71 -4.47 8.25 16.32
N ILE A 72 -3.69 7.65 15.41
CA ILE A 72 -2.69 8.37 14.62
C ILE A 72 -3.43 9.11 13.51
N PRO A 73 -3.48 10.46 13.55
CA PRO A 73 -4.18 11.22 12.53
C PRO A 73 -3.49 11.05 11.18
N VAL A 74 -4.29 10.89 10.14
CA VAL A 74 -3.87 11.06 8.75
C VAL A 74 -4.13 12.52 8.40
N GLU A 75 -3.08 13.26 8.08
CA GLU A 75 -3.17 14.62 7.58
C GLU A 75 -3.14 14.57 6.05
N PHE A 76 -3.97 15.39 5.42
CA PHE A 76 -3.98 15.58 3.97
C PHE A 76 -3.41 16.96 3.69
N GLU A 77 -2.40 17.03 2.83
CA GLU A 77 -1.90 18.32 2.37
C GLU A 77 -2.95 18.97 1.46
N ASN A 78 -3.19 20.27 1.65
CA ASN A 78 -4.14 21.00 0.81
C ASN A 78 -3.59 21.08 -0.62
N PRO A 79 -4.30 20.58 -1.64
CA PRO A 79 -3.85 20.69 -3.01
C PRO A 79 -3.75 22.18 -3.42
N PRO A 80 -2.73 22.56 -4.20
CA PRO A 80 -2.56 23.95 -4.64
C PRO A 80 -3.77 24.39 -5.49
N GLY A 81 -4.35 25.54 -5.14
CA GLY A 81 -5.52 26.09 -5.84
C GLY A 81 -6.86 25.48 -5.43
N GLU A 82 -6.88 24.51 -4.51
CA GLU A 82 -8.10 23.95 -3.94
C GLU A 82 -8.40 24.54 -2.55
N ILE A 83 -9.67 24.83 -2.27
CA ILE A 83 -10.14 25.35 -0.99
C ILE A 83 -10.82 24.21 -0.23
N LEU A 84 -10.36 23.92 0.99
CA LEU A 84 -11.01 22.97 1.88
C LEU A 84 -12.40 23.49 2.26
N ILE A 85 -13.43 22.72 1.93
CA ILE A 85 -14.85 23.03 2.20
C ILE A 85 -15.36 22.33 3.45
N GLU A 86 -15.01 21.07 3.63
CA GLU A 86 -15.43 20.26 4.75
C GLU A 86 -14.32 19.29 5.17
N ASP A 87 -14.20 19.04 6.46
CA ASP A 87 -13.36 17.97 7.02
C ASP A 87 -14.25 17.03 7.85
N ALA A 88 -15.06 16.24 7.15
CA ALA A 88 -16.08 15.41 7.77
C ALA A 88 -15.55 14.04 8.14
N THR A 89 -16.08 13.52 9.24
CA THR A 89 -16.05 12.10 9.56
C THR A 89 -17.40 11.49 9.21
N TYR A 90 -17.47 10.16 9.12
CA TYR A 90 -18.74 9.47 8.96
C TYR A 90 -19.78 9.85 10.04
N LEU A 91 -19.35 10.09 11.28
CA LEU A 91 -20.27 10.47 12.36
C LEU A 91 -20.89 11.85 12.14
N THR A 92 -20.15 12.78 11.52
CA THR A 92 -20.67 14.11 11.21
C THR A 92 -21.63 14.09 10.03
N SER A 93 -21.43 13.19 9.05
CA SER A 93 -22.32 13.00 7.90
C SER A 93 -23.47 12.03 8.16
N LEU A 94 -23.50 11.31 9.28
CA LEU A 94 -24.54 10.31 9.59
C LEU A 94 -25.97 10.85 9.46
N LYS A 95 -26.21 12.13 9.78
CA LYS A 95 -27.54 12.74 9.66
C LYS A 95 -28.08 12.77 8.22
N THR A 96 -27.19 12.86 7.23
CA THR A 96 -27.54 13.04 5.81
C THR A 96 -27.29 11.77 5.00
N ASP A 97 -26.24 11.03 5.35
CA ASP A 97 -25.73 9.91 4.56
C ASP A 97 -25.86 8.55 5.24
N TRP A 98 -26.63 8.43 6.33
CA TRP A 98 -26.84 7.14 7.03
C TRP A 98 -27.21 6.00 6.09
N TRP A 99 -27.97 6.28 5.04
CA TRP A 99 -28.45 5.28 4.10
C TRP A 99 -27.34 4.71 3.20
N MET A 100 -26.26 5.45 2.95
CA MET A 100 -25.17 4.98 2.08
C MET A 100 -24.37 3.83 2.73
N SER A 101 -24.32 3.80 4.05
CA SER A 101 -23.56 2.85 4.86
C SER A 101 -24.45 1.88 5.63
N LEU A 102 -25.77 2.11 5.71
CA LEU A 102 -26.66 1.35 6.59
C LEU A 102 -26.54 -0.17 6.38
N MET A 103 -26.31 -0.61 5.14
CA MET A 103 -26.13 -2.03 4.77
C MET A 103 -24.95 -2.71 5.46
N LEU A 104 -23.97 -1.95 5.94
CA LEU A 104 -22.80 -2.48 6.63
C LEU A 104 -23.05 -2.70 8.13
N TRP A 105 -24.10 -2.12 8.72
CA TRP A 105 -24.33 -2.15 10.18
C TRP A 105 -24.99 -3.41 10.77
N PRO A 106 -25.73 -4.27 10.03
CA PRO A 106 -26.28 -5.52 10.60
C PRO A 106 -25.26 -6.39 11.35
N PRO A 107 -24.04 -6.69 10.83
CA PRO A 107 -23.05 -7.48 11.55
C PRO A 107 -22.61 -6.82 12.87
N VAL A 108 -22.53 -5.49 12.93
CA VAL A 108 -22.15 -4.76 14.16
C VAL A 108 -23.27 -4.84 15.20
N LEU A 109 -24.52 -4.61 14.78
CA LEU A 109 -25.68 -4.68 15.65
C LEU A 109 -25.84 -6.08 16.25
N LEU A 110 -25.76 -7.12 15.42
CA LEU A 110 -25.87 -8.50 15.87
C LEU A 110 -24.64 -8.95 16.66
N GLY A 111 -23.44 -8.54 16.28
CA GLY A 111 -22.23 -8.80 17.06
C GLY A 111 -22.30 -8.23 18.48
N ALA A 112 -22.81 -7.00 18.62
CA ALA A 112 -23.06 -6.38 19.93
C ALA A 112 -24.13 -7.15 20.72
N LEU A 113 -25.26 -7.50 20.08
CA LEU A 113 -26.32 -8.28 20.70
C LEU A 113 -25.80 -9.64 21.20
N PHE A 114 -25.10 -10.40 20.36
CA PHE A 114 -24.54 -11.71 20.71
C PHE A 114 -23.52 -11.61 21.85
N THR A 115 -22.68 -10.58 21.83
CA THR A 115 -21.73 -10.32 22.92
C THR A 115 -22.45 -10.08 24.25
N VAL A 116 -23.53 -9.29 24.26
CA VAL A 116 -24.34 -9.03 25.46
C VAL A 116 -25.03 -10.30 25.95
N LEU A 117 -25.65 -11.07 25.05
CA LEU A 117 -26.34 -12.31 25.42
C LEU A 117 -25.38 -13.36 25.98
N GLN A 118 -24.21 -13.53 25.36
CA GLN A 118 -23.16 -14.43 25.84
C GLN A 118 -22.63 -13.97 27.21
N SER A 119 -22.46 -12.66 27.40
CA SER A 119 -22.05 -12.08 28.68
C SER A 119 -23.05 -12.38 29.81
N LEU A 120 -24.35 -12.21 29.53
CA LEU A 120 -25.41 -12.50 30.50
C LEU A 120 -25.51 -14.00 30.82
N ALA A 121 -25.30 -14.88 29.83
CA ALA A 121 -25.26 -16.32 30.04
C ALA A 121 -24.10 -16.73 30.97
N ILE A 122 -22.91 -16.16 30.78
CA ILE A 122 -21.75 -16.41 31.64
C ILE A 122 -22.01 -15.90 33.07
N LEU A 123 -22.53 -14.68 33.22
CA LEU A 123 -22.76 -14.06 34.53
C LEU A 123 -23.88 -14.74 35.34
N SER A 124 -24.90 -15.28 34.66
CA SER A 124 -26.00 -16.01 35.32
C SER A 124 -25.61 -17.42 35.76
N GLY A 125 -24.40 -17.89 35.43
CA GLY A 125 -23.98 -19.27 35.71
C GLY A 125 -24.72 -20.31 34.88
N ALA A 126 -25.60 -19.90 33.95
CA ALA A 126 -26.29 -20.78 33.03
C ALA A 126 -25.31 -21.52 32.09
N SER A 127 -24.06 -21.05 32.02
CA SER A 127 -23.03 -21.55 31.13
C SER A 127 -21.66 -21.69 31.80
N SER A 128 -21.60 -22.20 33.04
CA SER A 128 -20.31 -22.55 33.66
C SER A 128 -19.46 -23.48 32.77
N ASP A 129 -20.11 -24.20 31.86
CA ASP A 129 -19.54 -25.09 30.86
C ASP A 129 -19.72 -24.56 29.42
N LEU A 130 -19.34 -23.31 29.13
CA LEU A 130 -18.94 -22.97 27.75
C LEU A 130 -17.43 -23.20 27.63
N PRO A 131 -16.94 -24.46 27.48
CA PRO A 131 -15.60 -24.67 27.01
C PRO A 131 -15.56 -24.15 25.58
N THR A 132 -15.15 -22.90 25.45
CA THR A 132 -14.87 -22.34 24.14
C THR A 132 -13.63 -23.06 23.66
N GLN A 133 -13.76 -23.82 22.58
CA GLN A 133 -12.61 -24.42 21.95
C GLN A 133 -11.59 -23.30 21.64
N PRO A 134 -10.29 -23.46 21.89
CA PRO A 134 -9.34 -22.37 21.71
C PRO A 134 -9.32 -21.78 20.29
N TYR A 135 -9.54 -22.61 19.26
CA TYR A 135 -9.70 -22.14 17.87
C TYR A 135 -10.90 -21.19 17.71
N SER A 136 -11.97 -21.45 18.48
CA SER A 136 -13.18 -20.66 18.49
C SER A 136 -12.91 -19.29 19.16
N ALA A 137 -12.21 -19.27 20.30
CA ALA A 137 -11.78 -18.02 20.92
C ALA A 137 -10.86 -17.18 20.00
N LEU A 138 -9.94 -17.86 19.31
CA LEU A 138 -9.04 -17.23 18.34
C LEU A 138 -9.80 -16.63 17.14
N PHE A 139 -10.77 -17.37 16.61
CA PHE A 139 -11.64 -16.87 15.53
C PHE A 139 -12.43 -15.63 15.96
N THR A 140 -12.98 -15.60 17.18
CA THR A 140 -13.66 -14.42 17.73
C THR A 140 -12.74 -13.21 17.82
N ALA A 141 -11.50 -13.40 18.28
CA ALA A 141 -10.51 -12.32 18.39
C ALA A 141 -10.13 -11.75 17.02
N PHE A 142 -9.86 -12.61 16.03
CA PHE A 142 -9.57 -12.17 14.65
C PHE A 142 -10.77 -11.50 13.98
N LEU A 143 -11.97 -12.06 14.13
CA LEU A 143 -13.19 -11.46 13.58
C LEU A 143 -13.43 -10.07 14.18
N SER A 144 -13.26 -9.94 15.51
CA SER A 144 -13.36 -8.66 16.20
C SER A 144 -12.31 -7.68 15.70
N LEU A 145 -11.05 -8.10 15.55
CA LEU A 145 -9.97 -7.26 14.99
C LEU A 145 -10.32 -6.73 13.60
N GLY A 146 -10.78 -7.61 12.70
CA GLY A 146 -11.16 -7.24 11.34
C GLY A 146 -12.34 -6.26 11.30
N LEU A 147 -13.38 -6.52 12.08
CA LEU A 147 -14.55 -5.63 12.17
C LEU A 147 -14.19 -4.28 12.78
N PHE A 148 -13.42 -4.25 13.88
CA PHE A 148 -12.95 -3.00 14.46
C PHE A 148 -12.11 -2.22 13.46
N PHE A 149 -11.21 -2.87 12.72
CA PHE A 149 -10.39 -2.19 11.71
C PHE A 149 -11.27 -1.58 10.62
N PHE A 150 -12.21 -2.35 10.07
CA PHE A 150 -13.12 -1.86 9.03
C PHE A 150 -14.00 -0.69 9.53
N PHE A 151 -14.80 -0.90 10.59
CA PHE A 151 -15.73 0.11 11.08
C PHE A 151 -15.02 1.27 11.76
N GLY A 152 -13.89 1.02 12.40
CA GLY A 152 -13.03 2.05 12.95
C GLY A 152 -12.55 2.99 11.85
N ASN A 153 -12.05 2.46 10.73
CA ASN A 153 -11.69 3.29 9.57
C ASN A 153 -12.90 4.06 9.03
N VAL A 154 -14.06 3.41 8.84
CA VAL A 154 -15.29 4.10 8.40
C VAL A 154 -15.63 5.27 9.33
N ILE A 155 -15.52 5.09 10.65
CA ILE A 155 -15.89 6.10 11.65
C ILE A 155 -14.85 7.23 11.74
N LYS A 156 -13.55 6.89 11.72
CA LYS A 156 -12.45 7.81 12.05
C LYS A 156 -11.83 8.47 10.83
N LEU A 157 -11.85 7.82 9.67
CA LEU A 157 -11.23 8.37 8.48
C LEU A 157 -11.94 9.66 8.10
N LYS A 158 -11.16 10.74 8.05
CA LYS A 158 -11.62 12.03 7.55
C LYS A 158 -11.76 11.94 6.04
N ALA A 159 -12.89 12.40 5.53
CA ALA A 159 -13.14 12.56 4.10
C ALA A 159 -13.16 14.06 3.81
N PRO A 160 -11.99 14.68 3.56
CA PRO A 160 -11.96 16.10 3.26
C PRO A 160 -12.63 16.38 1.91
N PHE A 161 -13.41 17.45 1.84
CA PHE A 161 -13.97 17.97 0.61
C PHE A 161 -13.22 19.22 0.20
N TYR A 162 -12.81 19.28 -1.05
CA TYR A 162 -12.15 20.44 -1.61
C TYR A 162 -12.91 20.92 -2.84
N VAL A 163 -12.89 22.23 -3.07
CA VAL A 163 -13.39 22.84 -4.31
C VAL A 163 -12.24 23.54 -5.02
N GLY A 164 -12.16 23.37 -6.33
CA GLY A 164 -11.16 24.03 -7.17
C GLY A 164 -11.73 24.40 -8.53
N GLU A 165 -10.90 25.03 -9.37
CA GLU A 165 -11.32 25.47 -10.71
C GLU A 165 -11.75 24.31 -11.62
N GLU A 166 -11.15 23.13 -11.43
CA GLU A 166 -11.43 21.93 -12.25
C GLU A 166 -12.65 21.13 -11.77
N GLY A 167 -13.00 21.21 -10.48
CA GLY A 167 -14.09 20.40 -9.94
C GLY A 167 -14.19 20.37 -8.41
N LEU A 168 -14.88 19.34 -7.92
CA LEU A 168 -15.10 19.05 -6.51
C LEU A 168 -14.41 17.73 -6.15
N ARG A 169 -13.56 17.75 -5.13
CA ARG A 169 -12.99 16.54 -4.54
C ARG A 169 -13.88 16.05 -3.40
N ALA A 170 -14.29 14.78 -3.47
CA ALA A 170 -15.15 14.15 -2.49
C ALA A 170 -14.40 13.04 -1.75
N GLY A 171 -13.72 13.40 -0.66
CA GLY A 171 -12.87 12.48 0.10
C GLY A 171 -11.55 12.18 -0.59
N VAL A 172 -11.00 10.98 -0.35
CA VAL A 172 -9.64 10.63 -0.75
C VAL A 172 -9.54 10.15 -2.20
N SER A 173 -10.60 9.52 -2.72
CA SER A 173 -10.54 8.73 -3.96
C SER A 173 -11.34 9.28 -5.13
N PHE A 174 -12.23 10.26 -4.89
CA PHE A 174 -13.17 10.74 -5.91
C PHE A 174 -12.94 12.19 -6.25
N PHE A 175 -12.85 12.46 -7.54
CA PHE A 175 -12.90 13.79 -8.09
C PHE A 175 -14.07 13.89 -9.06
N LEU A 176 -14.84 14.96 -8.94
CA LEU A 176 -15.99 15.28 -9.77
C LEU A 176 -15.63 16.49 -10.60
N GLU A 177 -15.46 16.31 -11.90
CA GLU A 177 -15.32 17.45 -12.81
C GLU A 177 -16.64 18.24 -12.85
N TRP A 178 -16.57 19.55 -13.10
CA TRP A 178 -17.76 20.40 -13.07
C TRP A 178 -18.84 19.98 -14.07
N ASP A 179 -18.47 19.41 -15.21
CA ASP A 179 -19.38 18.88 -16.23
C ASP A 179 -19.98 17.50 -15.86
N GLU A 180 -19.40 16.80 -14.88
CA GLU A 180 -19.97 15.58 -14.31
C GLU A 180 -21.05 15.88 -13.27
N ILE A 181 -21.14 17.11 -12.76
CA ILE A 181 -22.14 17.55 -11.78
C ILE A 181 -23.39 18.04 -12.51
N ASP A 182 -24.52 17.32 -12.35
CA ASP A 182 -25.79 17.69 -12.97
C ASP A 182 -26.45 18.86 -12.24
N HIS A 183 -26.52 18.76 -10.91
CA HIS A 183 -27.05 19.80 -10.04
C HIS A 183 -26.59 19.60 -8.59
N MET A 184 -26.76 20.65 -7.79
CA MET A 184 -26.61 20.58 -6.34
C MET A 184 -27.91 21.02 -5.65
N GLN A 185 -28.22 20.37 -4.54
CA GLN A 185 -29.40 20.69 -3.73
C GLN A 185 -28.97 21.07 -2.32
N GLU A 186 -29.35 22.26 -1.88
CA GLU A 186 -29.16 22.66 -0.47
C GLU A 186 -30.33 22.17 0.39
N LYS A 187 -30.03 21.50 1.50
CA LYS A 187 -31.00 21.08 2.50
C LYS A 187 -30.43 21.31 3.90
N GLN A 188 -30.95 22.33 4.59
CA GLN A 188 -30.55 22.67 5.96
C GLN A 188 -29.03 22.89 6.10
N GLY A 189 -28.44 23.65 5.17
CA GLY A 189 -27.00 23.92 5.12
C GLY A 189 -26.13 22.72 4.73
N VAL A 190 -26.73 21.65 4.18
CA VAL A 190 -26.01 20.52 3.59
C VAL A 190 -26.26 20.53 2.10
N PHE A 191 -25.20 20.46 1.32
CA PHE A 191 -25.25 20.40 -0.13
C PHE A 191 -25.16 18.95 -0.59
N LEU A 192 -26.20 18.49 -1.28
CA LEU A 192 -26.26 17.19 -1.91
C LEU A 192 -25.79 17.33 -3.36
N VAL A 193 -24.76 16.57 -3.74
CA VAL A 193 -24.15 16.62 -5.08
C VAL A 193 -24.74 15.52 -5.95
N TYR A 194 -25.30 15.85 -7.11
CA TYR A 194 -25.85 14.90 -8.06
C TYR A 194 -25.04 14.91 -9.36
N THR A 195 -24.88 13.75 -9.98
CA THR A 195 -24.05 13.61 -11.20
C THR A 195 -24.89 13.38 -12.44
N VAL A 196 -24.32 13.67 -13.60
CA VAL A 196 -24.95 13.41 -14.91
C VAL A 196 -25.23 11.92 -15.13
N TYR A 197 -24.47 11.05 -14.45
CA TYR A 197 -24.64 9.59 -14.52
C TYR A 197 -25.86 9.09 -13.75
N ASN A 198 -26.25 9.78 -12.67
CA ASN A 198 -27.51 9.52 -11.96
C ASN A 198 -28.03 10.81 -11.30
N PRO A 199 -28.88 11.59 -12.00
CA PRO A 199 -29.42 12.84 -11.46
C PRO A 199 -30.52 12.60 -10.41
N LYS A 200 -30.82 11.35 -10.04
CA LYS A 200 -31.91 11.04 -9.09
C LYS A 200 -31.40 10.75 -7.69
N LEU A 201 -30.11 10.46 -7.53
CA LEU A 201 -29.50 10.12 -6.24
C LEU A 201 -28.22 10.91 -6.05
N PRO A 202 -27.99 11.48 -4.86
CA PRO A 202 -26.77 12.21 -4.61
C PRO A 202 -25.59 11.24 -4.49
N ILE A 203 -24.42 11.68 -4.96
CA ILE A 203 -23.15 10.96 -4.88
C ILE A 203 -22.34 11.33 -3.62
N ALA A 204 -22.57 12.52 -3.10
CA ALA A 204 -21.96 13.01 -1.88
C ALA A 204 -22.89 13.99 -1.17
N SER A 205 -22.73 14.12 0.14
CA SER A 205 -23.24 15.27 0.88
C SER A 205 -22.06 16.01 1.49
N LEU A 206 -22.13 17.35 1.48
CA LEU A 206 -21.13 18.17 2.14
C LEU A 206 -21.74 19.33 2.92
N ARG A 207 -21.10 19.71 4.02
CA ARG A 207 -21.46 20.86 4.85
C ARG A 207 -20.25 21.79 4.98
N PRO A 208 -20.27 22.97 4.33
CA PRO A 208 -19.20 23.95 4.48
C PRO A 208 -18.97 24.32 5.94
N PHE A 209 -17.73 24.21 6.44
CA PHE A 209 -17.44 24.48 7.87
C PHE A 209 -17.33 25.98 8.21
N SER A 210 -17.24 26.85 7.19
CA SER A 210 -17.12 28.30 7.36
C SER A 210 -17.89 29.08 6.30
N SER A 211 -18.20 30.34 6.59
CA SER A 211 -18.82 31.25 5.62
C SER A 211 -17.93 31.48 4.40
N GLN A 212 -16.61 31.43 4.56
CA GLN A 212 -15.64 31.55 3.46
C GLN A 212 -15.71 30.32 2.55
N ALA A 213 -15.73 29.11 3.13
CA ALA A 213 -15.92 27.87 2.37
C ALA A 213 -17.25 27.86 1.62
N LEU A 214 -18.33 28.30 2.28
CA LEU A 214 -19.64 28.44 1.64
C LEU A 214 -19.61 29.43 0.47
N GLN A 215 -19.00 30.60 0.65
CA GLN A 215 -18.87 31.60 -0.41
C GLN A 215 -18.04 31.07 -1.59
N ALA A 216 -16.91 30.42 -1.32
CA ALA A 216 -16.08 29.81 -2.35
C ALA A 216 -16.85 28.75 -3.15
N LEU A 217 -17.61 27.89 -2.48
CA LEU A 217 -18.48 26.91 -3.14
C LEU A 217 -19.53 27.60 -4.01
N LEU A 218 -20.27 28.58 -3.47
CA LEU A 218 -21.32 29.28 -4.21
C LEU A 218 -20.79 30.06 -5.41
N GLU A 219 -19.61 30.68 -5.28
CA GLU A 219 -18.93 31.37 -6.37
C GLU A 219 -18.59 30.41 -7.50
N MET A 220 -18.01 29.26 -7.18
CA MET A 220 -17.69 28.21 -8.16
C MET A 220 -18.95 27.64 -8.83
N LEU A 221 -20.01 27.38 -8.07
CA LEU A 221 -21.29 26.91 -8.62
C LEU A 221 -21.90 27.90 -9.60
N ASN A 222 -21.87 29.20 -9.26
CA ASN A 222 -22.36 30.26 -10.14
C ASN A 222 -21.49 30.41 -11.39
N GLN A 223 -20.15 30.38 -11.23
CA GLN A 223 -19.20 30.49 -12.34
C GLN A 223 -19.35 29.33 -13.33
N LYS A 224 -19.53 28.12 -12.83
CA LYS A 224 -19.63 26.88 -13.62
C LYS A 224 -21.07 26.56 -14.05
N GLN A 225 -22.02 27.45 -13.74
CA GLN A 225 -23.44 27.33 -14.08
C GLN A 225 -24.08 26.01 -13.62
N VAL A 226 -23.65 25.50 -12.45
CA VAL A 226 -24.24 24.30 -11.86
C VAL A 226 -25.64 24.63 -11.37
N LYS A 227 -26.63 23.84 -11.78
CA LYS A 227 -28.03 24.09 -11.44
C LYS A 227 -28.25 23.90 -9.94
N GLY A 228 -28.88 24.89 -9.30
CA GLY A 228 -29.51 24.69 -7.99
C GLY A 228 -30.86 24.01 -8.16
N MET A 229 -31.14 22.97 -7.39
CA MET A 229 -32.47 22.36 -7.32
C MET A 229 -33.13 22.70 -5.98
N GLU A 230 -34.36 23.22 -6.01
CA GLU A 230 -35.10 23.57 -4.79
C GLU A 230 -35.81 22.35 -4.15
N GLN A 231 -36.15 21.33 -4.94
CA GLN A 231 -36.97 20.19 -4.49
C GLN A 231 -36.18 18.88 -4.47
N THR A 232 -36.43 18.05 -3.46
CA THR A 232 -35.78 16.73 -3.36
C THR A 232 -36.42 15.78 -4.37
N PRO A 233 -35.64 15.05 -5.19
CA PRO A 233 -36.19 14.03 -6.08
C PRO A 233 -36.95 12.98 -5.25
N PRO A 234 -38.19 12.60 -5.64
CA PRO A 234 -38.96 11.57 -4.94
C PRO A 234 -38.23 10.20 -4.91
N ALA A 235 -37.28 9.99 -5.83
CA ALA A 235 -36.44 8.81 -5.89
C ALA A 235 -35.55 8.62 -4.64
N LEU A 236 -35.02 9.69 -4.04
CA LEU A 236 -34.14 9.57 -2.87
C LEU A 236 -34.88 8.98 -1.67
N ALA A 237 -36.09 9.48 -1.38
CA ALA A 237 -36.91 8.96 -0.29
C ALA A 237 -37.29 7.49 -0.51
N ALA A 238 -37.66 7.11 -1.74
CA ALA A 238 -37.95 5.73 -2.08
C ALA A 238 -36.73 4.81 -1.87
N VAL A 239 -35.54 5.25 -2.28
CA VAL A 239 -34.29 4.49 -2.08
C VAL A 239 -33.94 4.37 -0.61
N GLN A 240 -34.09 5.43 0.19
CA GLN A 240 -33.90 5.38 1.64
C GLN A 240 -34.82 4.37 2.31
N VAL A 241 -36.09 4.30 1.90
CA VAL A 241 -37.04 3.27 2.39
C VAL A 241 -36.59 1.87 1.99
N VAL A 242 -36.18 1.65 0.73
CA VAL A 242 -35.68 0.35 0.26
C VAL A 242 -34.46 -0.10 1.06
N ILE A 243 -33.51 0.80 1.31
CA ILE A 243 -32.32 0.53 2.11
C ILE A 243 -32.70 0.21 3.55
N PHE A 244 -33.61 0.96 4.16
CA PHE A 244 -34.08 0.64 5.51
C PHE A 244 -34.71 -0.76 5.58
N LEU A 245 -35.57 -1.12 4.61
CA LEU A 245 -36.18 -2.45 4.54
C LEU A 245 -35.14 -3.56 4.32
N ALA A 246 -34.14 -3.34 3.46
CA ALA A 246 -33.05 -4.29 3.25
C ALA A 246 -32.23 -4.51 4.53
N PHE A 247 -31.98 -3.45 5.30
CA PHE A 247 -31.27 -3.52 6.58
C PHE A 247 -32.07 -4.33 7.60
N SER A 248 -33.38 -4.08 7.71
CA SER A 248 -34.28 -4.85 8.58
C SER A 248 -34.33 -6.31 8.16
N ALA A 249 -34.42 -6.60 6.86
CA ALA A 249 -34.45 -7.96 6.32
C ALA A 249 -33.13 -8.71 6.59
N MET A 250 -31.98 -8.06 6.40
CA MET A 250 -30.67 -8.63 6.73
C MET A 250 -30.52 -8.93 8.22
N THR A 251 -30.98 -8.01 9.07
CA THR A 251 -30.95 -8.21 10.54
C THR A 251 -31.86 -9.37 10.95
N ALA A 252 -33.07 -9.44 10.39
CA ALA A 252 -34.01 -10.54 10.64
C ALA A 252 -33.47 -11.89 10.12
N LEU A 253 -32.83 -11.89 8.94
CA LEU A 253 -32.14 -13.06 8.40
C LEU A 253 -31.03 -13.54 9.34
N GLY A 254 -30.21 -12.61 9.86
CA GLY A 254 -29.18 -12.94 10.84
C GLY A 254 -29.72 -13.60 12.10
N LEU A 255 -30.79 -13.04 12.67
CA LEU A 255 -31.47 -13.63 13.82
C LEU A 255 -32.08 -14.99 13.49
N ALA A 256 -32.67 -15.16 12.31
CA ALA A 256 -33.24 -16.44 11.87
C ALA A 256 -32.15 -17.51 11.68
N LEU A 257 -31.03 -17.18 11.03
CA LEU A 257 -29.89 -18.09 10.87
C LEU A 257 -29.39 -18.59 12.22
N TRP A 258 -29.26 -17.69 13.19
CA TRP A 258 -28.86 -18.04 14.54
C TRP A 258 -29.91 -18.88 15.29
N MET A 259 -31.16 -18.39 15.38
CA MET A 259 -32.18 -18.99 16.25
C MET A 259 -32.84 -20.24 15.65
N LEU A 260 -33.02 -20.31 14.33
CA LEU A 260 -33.79 -21.37 13.67
C LEU A 260 -32.91 -22.43 13.02
N TYR A 261 -31.70 -22.05 12.61
CA TYR A 261 -30.78 -22.94 11.88
C TYR A 261 -29.52 -23.28 12.68
N ASP A 262 -29.43 -22.82 13.93
CA ASP A 262 -28.30 -23.07 14.85
C ASP A 262 -26.95 -22.68 14.24
N TRP A 263 -26.93 -21.63 13.41
CA TRP A 263 -25.68 -21.12 12.88
C TRP A 263 -24.87 -20.47 14.00
N ASP A 264 -23.57 -20.76 13.98
CA ASP A 264 -22.63 -20.08 14.86
C ASP A 264 -22.72 -18.56 14.67
N PRO A 265 -22.90 -17.77 15.74
CA PRO A 265 -23.01 -16.31 15.70
C PRO A 265 -21.91 -15.62 14.87
N ARG A 266 -20.69 -16.18 14.86
CA ARG A 266 -19.55 -15.60 14.13
C ARG A 266 -19.68 -15.80 12.64
N TRP A 267 -20.15 -16.96 12.21
CA TRP A 267 -20.44 -17.21 10.79
C TRP A 267 -21.62 -16.37 10.30
N VAL A 268 -22.63 -16.14 11.16
CA VAL A 268 -23.70 -15.17 10.87
C VAL A 268 -23.13 -13.77 10.64
N ILE A 269 -22.25 -13.29 11.52
CA ILE A 269 -21.60 -11.97 11.38
C ILE A 269 -20.79 -11.88 10.08
N VAL A 270 -19.94 -12.88 9.78
CA VAL A 270 -19.13 -12.91 8.54
C VAL A 270 -20.03 -12.88 7.31
N PHE A 271 -21.06 -13.73 7.27
CA PHE A 271 -22.00 -13.80 6.17
C PHE A 271 -22.70 -12.45 5.92
N LEU A 272 -23.22 -11.82 6.99
CA LEU A 272 -23.89 -10.52 6.88
C LEU A 272 -22.94 -9.38 6.52
N PHE A 273 -21.69 -9.43 6.96
CA PHE A 273 -20.67 -8.47 6.57
C PHE A 273 -20.40 -8.54 5.06
N VAL A 274 -20.15 -9.74 4.53
CA VAL A 274 -19.94 -9.95 3.09
C VAL A 274 -21.17 -9.50 2.30
N LEU A 275 -22.37 -9.88 2.73
CA LEU A 275 -23.61 -9.48 2.10
C LEU A 275 -23.80 -7.95 2.11
N GLY A 276 -23.47 -7.29 3.22
CA GLY A 276 -23.51 -5.84 3.36
C GLY A 276 -22.57 -5.13 2.39
N VAL A 277 -21.34 -5.63 2.24
CA VAL A 277 -20.36 -5.10 1.26
C VAL A 277 -20.90 -5.23 -0.16
N LEU A 278 -21.47 -6.38 -0.54
CA LEU A 278 -22.05 -6.58 -1.87
C LEU A 278 -23.21 -5.61 -2.15
N PHE A 279 -24.09 -5.38 -1.18
CA PHE A 279 -25.18 -4.41 -1.31
C PHE A 279 -24.66 -2.97 -1.42
N SER A 280 -23.64 -2.59 -0.66
CA SER A 280 -22.99 -1.28 -0.78
C SER A 280 -22.38 -1.06 -2.17
N LEU A 281 -21.67 -2.06 -2.72
CA LEU A 281 -21.13 -1.99 -4.09
C LEU A 281 -22.23 -1.88 -5.15
N ALA A 282 -23.33 -2.63 -4.99
CA ALA A 282 -24.48 -2.52 -5.88
C ALA A 282 -25.12 -1.12 -5.83
N LEU A 283 -25.21 -0.52 -4.63
CA LEU A 283 -25.71 0.84 -4.44
C LEU A 283 -24.78 1.89 -5.08
N GLU A 284 -23.47 1.76 -4.93
CA GLU A 284 -22.49 2.62 -5.61
C GLU A 284 -22.61 2.54 -7.13
N ARG A 285 -22.78 1.33 -7.67
CA ARG A 285 -23.00 1.13 -9.10
C ARG A 285 -24.30 1.79 -9.55
N PHE A 286 -25.38 1.65 -8.78
CA PHE A 286 -26.66 2.28 -9.06
C PHE A 286 -26.57 3.82 -9.03
N ARG A 287 -25.75 4.38 -8.15
CA ARG A 287 -25.47 5.83 -8.06
C ARG A 287 -24.54 6.35 -9.15
N GLY A 288 -23.93 5.48 -9.96
CA GLY A 288 -22.99 5.88 -11.01
C GLY A 288 -21.57 6.16 -10.54
N VAL A 289 -21.21 5.82 -9.29
CA VAL A 289 -19.88 6.09 -8.70
C VAL A 289 -18.75 5.45 -9.51
N HIS A 290 -18.98 4.27 -10.09
CA HIS A 290 -18.01 3.55 -10.92
C HIS A 290 -17.62 4.27 -12.22
N LYS A 291 -18.36 5.32 -12.62
CA LYS A 291 -18.07 6.11 -13.82
C LYS A 291 -17.23 7.36 -13.53
N LEU A 292 -17.03 7.69 -12.26
CA LEU A 292 -16.29 8.88 -11.86
C LEU A 292 -14.78 8.68 -12.03
N THR A 293 -14.09 9.78 -12.29
CA THR A 293 -12.63 9.83 -12.25
C THR A 293 -12.13 9.48 -10.84
N ARG A 294 -11.36 8.39 -10.76
CA ARG A 294 -10.69 7.96 -9.52
C ARG A 294 -9.29 8.52 -9.51
N ILE A 295 -9.02 9.42 -8.57
CA ILE A 295 -7.67 9.90 -8.30
C ILE A 295 -7.16 9.08 -7.14
N LYS A 296 -6.18 8.20 -7.40
CA LYS A 296 -5.50 7.50 -6.31
C LYS A 296 -4.79 8.57 -5.48
N PRO A 297 -4.92 8.58 -4.15
CA PRO A 297 -4.11 9.46 -3.32
C PRO A 297 -2.64 9.14 -3.59
N GLU A 298 -1.82 10.18 -3.72
CA GLU A 298 -0.39 10.02 -3.63
C GLU A 298 -0.10 9.72 -2.17
N VAL A 299 0.14 8.44 -1.87
CA VAL A 299 0.84 8.07 -0.66
C VAL A 299 2.29 8.44 -0.92
N GLY A 300 2.59 9.74 -0.84
CA GLY A 300 3.94 10.25 -0.91
C GLY A 300 4.71 9.70 0.27
N GLY A 301 5.36 8.54 0.07
CA GLY A 301 6.55 8.23 0.84
C GLY A 301 7.49 9.41 0.65
N GLU A 302 7.96 9.99 1.75
CA GLU A 302 9.11 10.90 1.65
C GLU A 302 10.17 10.19 0.80
N LEU A 303 10.77 10.85 -0.19
CA LEU A 303 11.89 10.23 -0.87
C LEU A 303 13.05 10.09 0.12
N GLN A 304 13.89 9.09 -0.10
CA GLN A 304 15.17 9.01 0.60
C GLN A 304 15.92 10.34 0.47
N ASN A 305 16.66 10.73 1.50
CA ASN A 305 17.48 11.95 1.42
C ASN A 305 18.57 11.79 0.34
N ALA A 306 18.85 12.85 -0.44
CA ALA A 306 19.88 12.83 -1.51
C ALA A 306 21.24 12.28 -1.06
N ARG A 307 21.67 12.62 0.15
CA ARG A 307 22.91 12.11 0.74
C ARG A 307 22.84 10.62 1.08
N ALA A 308 21.68 10.14 1.54
CA ALA A 308 21.45 8.71 1.78
C ALA A 308 21.50 7.93 0.46
N VAL A 309 20.84 8.44 -0.59
CA VAL A 309 20.87 7.85 -1.94
C VAL A 309 22.30 7.80 -2.49
N ALA A 310 23.06 8.89 -2.36
CA ALA A 310 24.46 8.95 -2.80
C ALA A 310 25.37 7.97 -2.04
N ARG A 311 25.22 7.85 -0.71
CA ARG A 311 25.95 6.84 0.09
C ARG A 311 25.59 5.42 -0.34
N ARG A 312 24.31 5.16 -0.58
CA ARG A 312 23.83 3.86 -1.04
C ARG A 312 24.39 3.50 -2.42
N ALA A 313 24.42 4.46 -3.35
CA ALA A 313 25.07 4.28 -4.65
C ALA A 313 26.55 3.91 -4.52
N LEU A 314 27.31 4.56 -3.63
CA LEU A 314 28.72 4.19 -3.37
C LEU A 314 28.85 2.77 -2.80
N CYS A 315 27.95 2.36 -1.91
CA CYS A 315 27.91 1.00 -1.36
C CYS A 315 27.64 -0.04 -2.46
N LEU A 316 26.64 0.19 -3.31
CA LEU A 316 26.35 -0.70 -4.44
C LEU A 316 27.52 -0.77 -5.41
N ALA A 317 28.20 0.34 -5.70
CA ALA A 317 29.38 0.37 -6.56
C ALA A 317 30.53 -0.47 -6.00
N VAL A 318 30.75 -0.43 -4.68
CA VAL A 318 31.70 -1.31 -4.00
C VAL A 318 31.31 -2.77 -4.18
N MET A 319 30.03 -3.12 -4.01
CA MET A 319 29.55 -4.49 -4.16
C MET A 319 29.69 -5.01 -5.59
N VAL A 320 29.31 -4.20 -6.60
CA VAL A 320 29.48 -4.53 -8.02
C VAL A 320 30.95 -4.74 -8.34
N LYS A 321 31.82 -3.80 -7.94
CA LYS A 321 33.26 -3.92 -8.17
C LYS A 321 33.81 -5.19 -7.52
N ARG A 322 33.44 -5.45 -6.27
CA ARG A 322 33.88 -6.66 -5.56
C ARG A 322 33.41 -7.93 -6.26
N GLY A 323 32.15 -8.01 -6.68
CA GLY A 323 31.62 -9.14 -7.44
C GLY A 323 32.42 -9.43 -8.71
N ARG A 324 32.78 -8.38 -9.47
CA ARG A 324 33.64 -8.51 -10.67
C ARG A 324 35.03 -9.04 -10.32
N LEU A 325 35.64 -8.60 -9.23
CA LEU A 325 36.95 -9.09 -8.76
C LEU A 325 36.90 -10.56 -8.34
N GLU A 326 35.82 -10.99 -7.68
CA GLU A 326 35.59 -12.40 -7.33
C GLU A 326 35.48 -13.30 -8.57
N ILE A 327 34.74 -12.85 -9.59
CA ILE A 327 34.66 -13.56 -10.87
C ILE A 327 36.03 -13.65 -11.55
N LYS A 328 36.83 -12.57 -11.51
CA LYS A 328 38.20 -12.57 -12.06
C LYS A 328 39.11 -13.56 -11.33
N LEU A 329 39.11 -13.57 -9.99
CA LEU A 329 39.89 -14.50 -9.17
C LEU A 329 39.63 -15.97 -9.51
N ARG A 330 38.36 -16.30 -9.79
CA ARG A 330 37.97 -17.66 -10.18
C ARG A 330 38.48 -18.06 -11.56
N LYS A 331 38.60 -17.10 -12.49
CA LYS A 331 39.09 -17.33 -13.86
C LYS A 331 40.62 -17.35 -13.94
N SER A 332 41.33 -16.64 -13.06
CA SER A 332 42.79 -16.56 -13.10
C SER A 332 43.46 -17.82 -12.52
N GLN A 333 44.17 -18.57 -13.36
CA GLN A 333 45.06 -19.65 -12.90
C GLN A 333 46.24 -19.05 -12.10
N ALA A 334 46.26 -19.25 -10.78
CA ALA A 334 47.31 -19.03 -9.77
C ALA A 334 48.19 -17.75 -9.81
N ARG A 335 48.77 -17.34 -10.94
CA ARG A 335 49.74 -16.22 -11.07
C ARG A 335 49.12 -14.81 -11.16
N GLY A 336 47.81 -14.66 -11.09
CA GLY A 336 47.11 -13.35 -11.10
C GLY A 336 46.45 -12.95 -9.78
N ASN A 337 46.52 -13.78 -8.75
CA ASN A 337 45.64 -13.63 -7.58
C ASN A 337 46.11 -12.54 -6.61
N GLU A 338 47.42 -12.33 -6.44
CA GLU A 338 47.95 -11.35 -5.48
C GLU A 338 47.51 -9.92 -5.78
N SER A 339 47.54 -9.52 -7.07
CA SER A 339 47.08 -8.17 -7.47
C SER A 339 45.59 -7.97 -7.21
N ILE A 340 44.77 -9.00 -7.43
CA ILE A 340 43.31 -8.90 -7.21
C ILE A 340 43.00 -8.90 -5.71
N HIS A 341 43.70 -9.71 -4.91
CA HIS A 341 43.58 -9.67 -3.45
C HIS A 341 43.99 -8.31 -2.87
N LYS A 342 45.04 -7.69 -3.42
CA LYS A 342 45.44 -6.33 -3.05
C LYS A 342 44.32 -5.33 -3.36
N GLU A 343 43.76 -5.34 -4.56
CA GLU A 343 42.65 -4.46 -4.95
C GLU A 343 41.41 -4.65 -4.08
N ILE A 344 41.11 -5.90 -3.71
CA ILE A 344 40.05 -6.26 -2.77
C ILE A 344 40.26 -5.61 -1.40
N ASN A 345 41.48 -5.70 -0.86
CA ASN A 345 41.81 -5.13 0.45
C ASN A 345 41.78 -3.60 0.42
N GLU A 346 42.26 -2.99 -0.68
CA GLU A 346 42.19 -1.55 -0.89
C GLU A 346 40.74 -1.06 -0.96
N LEU A 347 39.84 -1.79 -1.65
CA LEU A 347 38.42 -1.46 -1.70
C LEU A 347 37.78 -1.51 -0.31
N TYR A 348 38.09 -2.53 0.50
CA TYR A 348 37.59 -2.63 1.87
C TYR A 348 38.11 -1.50 2.78
N GLN A 349 39.39 -1.16 2.64
CA GLN A 349 39.97 -0.05 3.40
C GLN A 349 39.35 1.28 2.99
N TRP A 350 39.12 1.50 1.70
CA TRP A 350 38.47 2.70 1.18
C TRP A 350 37.05 2.89 1.75
N VAL A 351 36.26 1.82 1.91
CA VAL A 351 34.93 1.89 2.57
C VAL A 351 35.03 2.42 4.00
N LYS A 352 36.05 1.97 4.75
CA LYS A 352 36.28 2.41 6.13
C LYS A 352 36.70 3.87 6.18
N ASP A 353 37.66 4.24 5.36
CA ASP A 353 38.24 5.58 5.33
C ASP A 353 37.20 6.65 4.98
N ASN A 354 36.18 6.28 4.20
CA ASN A 354 35.08 7.16 3.79
C ASN A 354 33.81 7.03 4.63
N ALA A 355 33.86 6.32 5.77
CA ALA A 355 32.72 6.12 6.68
C ALA A 355 31.45 5.60 5.97
N LEU A 356 31.62 4.74 4.95
CA LEU A 356 30.49 4.14 4.21
C LEU A 356 29.98 2.86 4.87
N TYR A 357 30.67 2.38 5.90
CA TYR A 357 30.36 1.12 6.58
C TYR A 357 28.93 1.08 7.15
N GLU A 358 28.46 2.20 7.69
CA GLU A 358 27.13 2.33 8.29
C GLU A 358 26.00 2.38 7.24
N ALA A 359 26.32 2.57 5.96
CA ALA A 359 25.35 2.62 4.86
C ALA A 359 25.27 1.28 4.08
N LEU A 360 26.12 0.31 4.40
CA LEU A 360 26.03 -1.05 3.87
C LEU A 360 24.85 -1.76 4.53
N ALA A 361 24.11 -2.52 3.73
CA ALA A 361 23.12 -3.44 4.28
C ALA A 361 23.83 -4.56 5.06
N ASP A 362 23.12 -5.20 6.00
CA ASP A 362 23.71 -6.25 6.83
C ASP A 362 24.27 -7.41 5.99
N SER A 363 23.55 -7.80 4.94
CA SER A 363 23.99 -8.85 4.01
C SER A 363 25.28 -8.48 3.27
N GLU A 364 25.42 -7.21 2.86
CA GLU A 364 26.57 -6.70 2.12
C GLU A 364 27.80 -6.55 3.01
N SER A 365 27.58 -6.03 4.22
CA SER A 365 28.57 -5.93 5.29
C SER A 365 29.17 -7.30 5.62
N ALA A 366 28.33 -8.34 5.73
CA ALA A 366 28.76 -9.72 5.94
C ALA A 366 29.60 -10.25 4.78
N LEU A 367 29.20 -10.00 3.53
CA LEU A 367 29.92 -10.44 2.34
C LEU A 367 31.26 -9.71 2.17
N LEU A 368 31.30 -8.39 2.36
CA LEU A 368 32.49 -7.56 2.15
C LEU A 368 33.63 -7.92 3.12
N ARG A 369 33.31 -8.39 4.33
CA ARG A 369 34.29 -8.86 5.33
C ARG A 369 34.97 -10.18 4.96
N ARG A 370 34.43 -10.95 4.01
CA ARG A 370 34.97 -12.26 3.62
C ARG A 370 36.24 -12.11 2.77
N MET A 371 37.14 -13.07 2.93
CA MET A 371 38.39 -13.15 2.16
C MET A 371 38.10 -13.24 0.65
N GLY A 372 38.94 -12.62 -0.17
CA GLY A 372 38.88 -12.73 -1.63
C GLY A 372 38.86 -14.19 -2.10
N GLY A 373 38.07 -14.49 -3.12
CA GLY A 373 37.93 -15.83 -3.69
C GLY A 373 36.96 -16.74 -2.95
N THR A 374 36.39 -16.28 -1.83
CA THR A 374 35.48 -17.10 -1.02
C THR A 374 34.01 -16.91 -1.36
N TRP A 375 33.64 -15.86 -2.12
CA TRP A 375 32.25 -15.68 -2.57
C TRP A 375 31.87 -16.80 -3.52
N SER A 376 30.64 -17.31 -3.40
CA SER A 376 30.06 -18.28 -4.33
C SER A 376 29.83 -17.65 -5.72
N GLN A 377 29.56 -18.48 -6.74
CA GLN A 377 29.26 -17.95 -8.08
C GLN A 377 27.99 -17.11 -8.06
N GLN A 378 27.00 -17.56 -7.30
CA GLN A 378 25.72 -16.89 -7.14
C GLN A 378 25.88 -15.57 -6.38
N GLU A 379 26.69 -15.54 -5.31
CA GLU A 379 27.00 -14.31 -4.55
C GLU A 379 27.69 -13.27 -5.43
N ALA A 380 28.73 -13.68 -6.18
CA ALA A 380 29.44 -12.78 -7.07
C ALA A 380 28.58 -12.30 -8.26
N GLY A 381 27.73 -13.18 -8.80
CA GLY A 381 26.77 -12.85 -9.85
C GLY A 381 25.69 -11.87 -9.35
N ALA A 382 25.08 -12.14 -8.20
CA ALA A 382 24.09 -11.26 -7.58
C ALA A 382 24.68 -9.88 -7.27
N ALA A 383 25.91 -9.82 -6.77
CA ALA A 383 26.60 -8.56 -6.55
C ALA A 383 26.86 -7.78 -7.86
N CYS A 384 27.14 -8.47 -8.98
CA CYS A 384 27.25 -7.82 -10.28
C CYS A 384 25.91 -7.28 -10.79
N TRP A 385 24.80 -7.98 -10.53
CA TRP A 385 23.46 -7.51 -10.91
C TRP A 385 23.02 -6.24 -10.18
N ARG A 386 23.61 -5.93 -9.02
CA ARG A 386 23.44 -4.63 -8.35
C ARG A 386 23.84 -3.43 -9.22
N ASN A 387 24.46 -3.65 -10.37
CA ASN A 387 24.74 -2.62 -11.36
C ASN A 387 23.47 -1.93 -11.86
N GLU A 388 22.35 -2.67 -11.96
CA GLU A 388 21.05 -2.10 -12.36
C GLU A 388 20.47 -1.17 -11.30
N ALA A 389 20.53 -1.61 -10.04
CA ALA A 389 20.16 -0.79 -8.90
C ALA A 389 21.06 0.47 -8.80
N LEU A 390 22.37 0.31 -8.98
CA LEU A 390 23.34 1.40 -8.99
C LEU A 390 23.02 2.44 -10.08
N GLY A 391 22.82 2.00 -11.32
CA GLY A 391 22.49 2.88 -12.44
C GLY A 391 21.20 3.65 -12.18
N THR A 392 20.21 2.99 -11.59
CA THR A 392 18.93 3.61 -11.20
C THR A 392 19.10 4.68 -10.13
N LEU A 393 19.90 4.43 -9.08
CA LEU A 393 20.19 5.45 -8.07
C LEU A 393 21.02 6.61 -8.63
N LEU A 394 21.95 6.35 -9.55
CA LEU A 394 22.71 7.40 -10.22
C LEU A 394 21.87 8.23 -11.18
N TRP A 395 20.88 7.61 -11.84
CA TRP A 395 19.87 8.32 -12.60
C TRP A 395 19.05 9.24 -11.69
N ALA A 396 18.56 8.72 -10.57
CA ALA A 396 17.82 9.50 -9.58
C ALA A 396 18.64 10.69 -9.02
N LEU A 397 19.97 10.57 -8.97
CA LEU A 397 20.90 11.64 -8.57
C LEU A 397 21.30 12.61 -9.70
N GLY A 398 20.77 12.42 -10.91
CA GLY A 398 21.11 13.20 -12.10
C GLY A 398 22.53 12.95 -12.65
N ALA A 399 23.24 11.92 -12.17
CA ALA A 399 24.56 11.55 -12.66
C ALA A 399 24.50 10.71 -13.95
N VAL A 400 23.36 10.04 -14.16
CA VAL A 400 22.97 9.37 -15.40
C VAL A 400 21.70 10.04 -15.93
N GLU A 401 21.65 10.30 -17.24
CA GLU A 401 20.57 11.08 -17.85
C GLU A 401 19.26 10.29 -17.92
N GLU A 402 19.33 9.03 -18.37
CA GLU A 402 18.18 8.17 -18.62
C GLU A 402 18.43 6.74 -18.11
N ILE A 403 17.36 6.07 -17.66
CA ILE A 403 17.39 4.62 -17.42
C ILE A 403 17.28 3.93 -18.79
N PRO A 404 18.22 3.03 -19.16
CA PRO A 404 18.14 2.29 -20.41
C PRO A 404 16.83 1.48 -20.51
N PRO A 405 16.39 1.08 -21.71
CA PRO A 405 15.29 0.13 -21.87
C PRO A 405 15.52 -1.20 -21.13
N TYR A 406 14.45 -1.97 -20.87
CA TYR A 406 14.51 -3.23 -20.09
C TYR A 406 15.15 -4.42 -20.82
N ASP A 407 15.62 -4.21 -22.06
CA ASP A 407 16.49 -5.12 -22.81
C ASP A 407 17.97 -4.68 -22.85
N HIS A 408 18.31 -3.54 -22.24
CA HIS A 408 19.67 -3.03 -22.19
C HIS A 408 20.11 -2.86 -20.73
N PRO A 409 21.10 -3.64 -20.25
CA PRO A 409 21.63 -3.43 -18.91
C PRO A 409 22.42 -2.12 -18.85
N PHE A 410 22.59 -1.58 -17.66
CA PHE A 410 23.62 -0.58 -17.42
C PHE A 410 25.00 -1.22 -17.57
N GLU A 411 25.95 -0.47 -18.13
CA GLU A 411 27.34 -0.91 -18.26
C GLU A 411 28.19 -0.38 -17.11
N TRP A 412 28.94 -1.27 -16.44
CA TRP A 412 29.78 -0.90 -15.29
C TRP A 412 30.83 0.16 -15.66
N GLU A 413 31.40 0.03 -16.86
CA GLU A 413 32.42 0.92 -17.38
C GLU A 413 31.91 2.37 -17.48
N ASP A 414 30.63 2.57 -17.74
CA ASP A 414 30.00 3.90 -17.80
C ASP A 414 29.65 4.42 -16.40
N LEU A 415 29.08 3.57 -15.55
CA LEU A 415 28.70 3.96 -14.18
C LEU A 415 29.92 4.28 -13.32
N SER A 416 31.00 3.49 -13.42
CA SER A 416 32.21 3.66 -12.62
C SER A 416 32.93 4.99 -12.89
N GLN A 417 32.78 5.56 -14.09
CA GLN A 417 33.33 6.89 -14.42
C GLN A 417 32.58 8.04 -13.72
N LYS A 418 31.35 7.80 -13.23
CA LYS A 418 30.54 8.79 -12.51
C LYS A 418 30.77 8.76 -10.99
N LEU A 419 31.63 7.86 -10.52
CA LEU A 419 31.77 7.54 -9.10
C LEU A 419 33.21 7.68 -8.60
N PRO A 420 33.42 8.19 -7.38
CA PRO A 420 34.74 8.32 -6.77
C PRO A 420 35.25 7.01 -6.13
N VAL A 421 35.06 5.85 -6.78
CA VAL A 421 35.49 4.53 -6.26
C VAL A 421 36.91 4.21 -6.76
N PRO A 422 37.79 3.57 -5.95
CA PRO A 422 39.14 3.22 -6.38
C PRO A 422 39.09 2.42 -7.69
N ALA A 423 39.97 2.73 -8.65
CA ALA A 423 40.03 2.24 -10.03
C ALA A 423 39.20 3.01 -11.10
N ALA A 424 38.42 4.02 -10.74
CA ALA A 424 38.18 5.13 -11.67
C ALA A 424 39.52 5.86 -11.83
N LYS A 425 39.98 6.09 -13.07
CA LYS A 425 41.28 6.73 -13.37
C LYS A 425 41.44 8.07 -12.63
N GLU A 426 42.68 8.52 -12.54
CA GLU A 426 43.29 9.69 -11.83
C GLU A 426 42.59 11.07 -11.98
N ASP A 427 41.35 11.14 -12.47
CA ASP A 427 40.63 12.34 -12.88
C ASP A 427 39.75 12.96 -11.79
N PHE A 428 39.86 12.54 -10.53
CA PHE A 428 39.28 13.28 -9.40
C PHE A 428 40.37 14.12 -8.70
N PRO A 429 40.68 15.34 -9.19
CA PRO A 429 41.71 16.21 -8.60
C PRO A 429 41.31 16.81 -7.25
N ALA A 430 40.21 16.36 -6.65
CA ALA A 430 39.69 16.89 -5.39
C ALA A 430 40.35 16.18 -4.19
N PRO A 431 40.72 16.91 -3.11
CA PRO A 431 41.25 16.31 -1.89
C PRO A 431 40.30 15.31 -1.20
N ASP A 432 38.99 15.49 -1.39
CA ASP A 432 37.93 14.62 -0.87
C ASP A 432 36.85 14.39 -1.95
N PRO A 433 37.05 13.44 -2.87
CA PRO A 433 36.13 13.20 -3.97
C PRO A 433 34.80 12.60 -3.52
N VAL A 434 34.80 11.84 -2.41
CA VAL A 434 33.57 11.27 -1.84
C VAL A 434 32.73 12.36 -1.20
N GLY A 435 33.31 13.20 -0.34
CA GLY A 435 32.60 14.33 0.26
C GLY A 435 32.02 15.27 -0.79
N LEU A 436 32.76 15.52 -1.88
CA LEU A 436 32.26 16.33 -3.00
C LEU A 436 31.07 15.67 -3.70
N PHE A 437 31.13 14.36 -3.97
CA PHE A 437 30.01 13.62 -4.57
C PHE A 437 28.76 13.67 -3.67
N LEU A 438 28.93 13.44 -2.36
CA LEU A 438 27.85 13.51 -1.38
C LEU A 438 27.23 14.90 -1.27
N HIS A 439 28.04 15.97 -1.38
CA HIS A 439 27.56 17.35 -1.31
C HIS A 439 26.82 17.78 -2.58
N LYS A 440 27.21 17.26 -3.75
CA LYS A 440 26.58 17.58 -5.04
C LYS A 440 25.33 16.76 -5.32
N ALA A 441 25.01 15.77 -4.50
CA ALA A 441 23.86 14.92 -4.66
C ALA A 441 22.56 15.74 -4.62
N VAL A 442 21.79 15.66 -5.71
CA VAL A 442 20.44 16.24 -5.83
C VAL A 442 19.55 15.18 -6.42
N ILE A 443 18.39 14.94 -5.82
CA ILE A 443 17.42 13.96 -6.32
C ILE A 443 16.56 14.61 -7.40
N LYS A 444 16.24 13.85 -8.44
CA LYS A 444 15.29 14.17 -9.51
C LYS A 444 13.89 14.48 -8.96
N ASP A 445 13.04 14.96 -9.84
CA ASP A 445 11.66 15.25 -9.49
C ASP A 445 10.94 14.00 -8.94
N PRO A 446 10.17 14.11 -7.84
CA PRO A 446 9.44 12.98 -7.28
C PRO A 446 8.45 12.31 -8.24
N GLU A 447 7.82 13.05 -9.14
CA GLU A 447 6.90 12.50 -10.16
C GLU A 447 7.68 11.66 -11.17
N GLU A 448 8.85 12.13 -11.61
CA GLU A 448 9.74 11.37 -12.49
C GLU A 448 10.16 10.04 -11.85
N ILE A 449 10.49 10.06 -10.55
CA ILE A 449 10.84 8.86 -9.78
C ILE A 449 9.64 7.92 -9.61
N ALA A 450 8.46 8.46 -9.31
CA ALA A 450 7.24 7.67 -9.18
C ALA A 450 6.89 6.96 -10.49
N ASN A 451 6.95 7.67 -11.62
CA ASN A 451 6.71 7.10 -12.95
C ASN A 451 7.72 5.99 -13.29
N ALA A 452 9.01 6.22 -13.00
CA ALA A 452 10.03 5.19 -13.20
C ALA A 452 9.77 3.95 -12.31
N ARG A 453 9.31 4.16 -11.08
CA ARG A 453 8.96 3.10 -10.13
C ARG A 453 7.78 2.27 -10.62
N GLU A 454 6.70 2.90 -11.08
CA GLU A 454 5.52 2.21 -11.63
C GLU A 454 5.90 1.38 -12.86
N LEU A 455 6.71 1.94 -13.76
CA LEU A 455 7.23 1.20 -14.91
C LEU A 455 8.08 0.01 -14.48
N ALA A 456 8.97 0.17 -13.50
CA ALA A 456 9.82 -0.91 -13.00
C ALA A 456 9.02 -2.03 -12.32
N GLU A 457 8.00 -1.67 -11.53
CA GLU A 457 7.05 -2.63 -10.97
C GLU A 457 6.34 -3.41 -12.06
N LEU A 458 5.85 -2.74 -13.09
CA LEU A 458 5.11 -3.37 -14.19
C LEU A 458 5.98 -4.39 -14.94
N TRP A 459 7.24 -4.04 -15.25
CA TRP A 459 8.19 -4.99 -15.84
C TRP A 459 8.53 -6.15 -14.91
N HIS A 460 8.67 -5.89 -13.60
CA HIS A 460 8.96 -6.93 -12.63
C HIS A 460 7.77 -7.89 -12.46
N TRP A 461 6.55 -7.35 -12.38
CA TRP A 461 5.30 -8.11 -12.38
C TRP A 461 5.21 -9.02 -13.60
N ARG A 462 5.53 -8.50 -14.79
CA ARG A 462 5.50 -9.31 -16.02
C ARG A 462 6.49 -10.47 -15.95
N ALA A 463 7.72 -10.22 -15.51
CA ALA A 463 8.74 -11.25 -15.32
C ALA A 463 8.31 -12.31 -14.29
N ARG A 464 7.72 -11.86 -13.18
CA ARG A 464 7.24 -12.73 -12.10
C ARG A 464 6.07 -13.59 -12.55
N THR A 465 5.18 -13.04 -13.38
CA THR A 465 4.04 -13.78 -13.95
C THR A 465 4.52 -14.98 -14.78
N THR A 466 5.59 -14.86 -15.57
CA THR A 466 6.19 -16.01 -16.27
C THR A 466 6.64 -17.10 -15.30
N GLN A 467 7.32 -16.74 -14.21
CA GLN A 467 7.76 -17.71 -13.21
C GLN A 467 6.60 -18.42 -12.51
N ILE A 468 5.51 -17.69 -12.24
CA ILE A 468 4.28 -18.23 -11.64
C ILE A 468 3.61 -19.22 -12.62
N MET A 469 3.57 -18.89 -13.91
CA MET A 469 3.07 -19.79 -14.96
C MET A 469 3.92 -21.07 -15.06
N GLU A 470 5.25 -20.96 -15.03
CA GLU A 470 6.17 -22.10 -15.04
C GLU A 470 6.03 -23.01 -13.81
N GLN A 471 5.61 -22.45 -12.68
CA GLN A 471 5.30 -23.20 -11.45
C GLN A 471 3.94 -23.91 -11.51
N GLY A 472 3.17 -23.74 -12.58
CA GLY A 472 1.86 -24.37 -12.75
C GLY A 472 0.77 -23.79 -11.86
N VAL A 473 0.94 -22.54 -11.39
CA VAL A 473 -0.10 -21.83 -10.66
C VAL A 473 -1.23 -21.51 -11.63
N GLU A 474 -2.48 -21.74 -11.22
CA GLU A 474 -3.64 -21.43 -12.05
C GLU A 474 -3.95 -19.93 -12.04
N ALA A 475 -4.45 -19.42 -13.17
CA ALA A 475 -4.91 -18.04 -13.27
C ALA A 475 -6.18 -17.82 -12.42
N PRO A 476 -6.46 -16.58 -12.00
CA PRO A 476 -7.70 -16.23 -11.31
C PRO A 476 -8.95 -16.70 -12.06
N GLU A 477 -9.99 -17.10 -11.32
CA GLU A 477 -11.23 -17.62 -11.91
C GLU A 477 -11.82 -16.66 -12.95
N GLY A 478 -12.07 -17.18 -14.15
CA GLY A 478 -12.64 -16.42 -15.27
C GLY A 478 -11.64 -15.67 -16.15
N PHE A 479 -10.34 -15.76 -15.86
CA PHE A 479 -9.28 -15.12 -16.66
C PHE A 479 -8.17 -16.10 -17.03
N SER A 480 -7.54 -15.90 -18.19
CA SER A 480 -6.25 -16.53 -18.51
C SER A 480 -5.10 -15.56 -18.23
N PHE A 481 -3.88 -16.07 -17.99
CA PHE A 481 -2.71 -15.20 -17.84
C PHE A 481 -2.47 -14.34 -19.08
N GLU A 482 -2.69 -14.89 -20.28
CA GLU A 482 -2.55 -14.17 -21.54
C GLU A 482 -3.52 -12.98 -21.62
N GLN A 483 -4.76 -13.14 -21.13
CA GLN A 483 -5.72 -12.04 -21.07
C GLN A 483 -5.29 -10.95 -20.10
N ILE A 484 -4.81 -11.34 -18.91
CA ILE A 484 -4.34 -10.39 -17.88
C ILE A 484 -3.12 -9.63 -18.39
N ILE A 485 -2.14 -10.34 -18.95
CA ILE A 485 -0.94 -9.75 -19.56
C ILE A 485 -1.31 -8.80 -20.71
N SER A 486 -2.23 -9.21 -21.58
CA SER A 486 -2.65 -8.38 -22.69
C SER A 486 -3.38 -7.12 -22.27
N GLN A 487 -4.23 -7.20 -21.25
CA GLN A 487 -4.88 -6.02 -20.68
C GLN A 487 -3.86 -5.07 -20.06
N ALA A 488 -2.89 -5.59 -19.29
CA ALA A 488 -1.83 -4.80 -18.68
C ALA A 488 -0.93 -4.12 -19.73
N ALA A 489 -0.47 -4.86 -20.75
CA ALA A 489 0.37 -4.31 -21.82
C ALA A 489 -0.36 -3.23 -22.62
N ASN A 490 -1.65 -3.42 -22.95
CA ASN A 490 -2.44 -2.42 -23.66
C ASN A 490 -2.70 -1.16 -22.79
N ALA A 491 -2.93 -1.34 -21.49
CA ALA A 491 -3.10 -0.22 -20.57
C ALA A 491 -1.83 0.62 -20.48
N ALA A 492 -0.66 -0.01 -20.32
CA ALA A 492 0.63 0.65 -20.25
C ALA A 492 1.00 1.36 -21.58
N TYR A 493 0.71 0.74 -22.71
CA TYR A 493 0.89 1.38 -24.02
C TYR A 493 0.00 2.62 -24.20
N THR A 494 -1.26 2.54 -23.77
CA THR A 494 -2.19 3.68 -23.82
C THR A 494 -1.69 4.87 -22.99
N GLN A 495 -0.91 4.58 -21.95
CA GLN A 495 -0.28 5.57 -21.08
C GLN A 495 1.12 6.02 -21.59
N ASN A 496 1.56 5.50 -22.74
CA ASN A 496 2.91 5.72 -23.31
C ASN A 496 4.06 5.25 -22.41
N GLU A 497 3.82 4.29 -21.52
CA GLU A 497 4.83 3.75 -20.60
C GLU A 497 5.73 2.70 -21.26
N ILE A 498 5.18 1.97 -22.23
CA ILE A 498 5.89 0.95 -23.02
C ILE A 498 5.68 1.17 -24.52
N PRO A 499 6.59 0.67 -25.38
CA PRO A 499 6.34 0.61 -26.82
C PRO A 499 5.10 -0.22 -27.17
N GLN A 500 4.70 -0.18 -28.44
CA GLN A 500 3.54 -0.93 -28.92
C GLN A 500 3.64 -2.43 -28.56
N PRO A 501 2.61 -3.01 -27.89
CA PRO A 501 2.62 -4.42 -27.51
C PRO A 501 2.78 -5.35 -28.72
N LEU A 502 3.64 -6.36 -28.58
CA LEU A 502 3.89 -7.37 -29.61
C LEU A 502 3.13 -8.64 -29.25
N GLY A 503 2.20 -9.07 -30.09
CA GLY A 503 1.37 -10.25 -29.82
C GLY A 503 0.48 -10.11 -28.57
N GLY A 504 0.17 -8.87 -28.16
CA GLY A 504 -0.56 -8.61 -26.92
C GLY A 504 0.28 -8.76 -25.65
N ASP A 505 1.60 -8.69 -25.74
CA ASP A 505 2.52 -8.78 -24.60
C ASP A 505 3.53 -7.61 -24.63
N PHE A 506 4.33 -7.49 -23.57
CA PHE A 506 5.38 -6.50 -23.39
C PHE A 506 6.48 -6.68 -24.46
N PRO A 507 6.82 -5.61 -25.20
CA PRO A 507 7.86 -5.66 -26.24
C PRO A 507 9.26 -5.51 -25.63
N VAL A 508 10.11 -6.52 -25.77
CA VAL A 508 11.49 -6.53 -25.23
C VAL A 508 12.39 -7.36 -26.14
N PHE A 509 13.62 -6.92 -26.38
CA PHE A 509 14.53 -7.51 -27.37
C PHE A 509 13.92 -7.58 -28.79
N GLY A 510 13.01 -6.67 -29.12
CA GLY A 510 12.26 -6.66 -30.38
C GLY A 510 11.25 -7.82 -30.54
N LYS A 511 10.88 -8.49 -29.44
CA LYS A 511 9.96 -9.64 -29.42
C LYS A 511 8.90 -9.46 -28.33
N ALA A 512 7.86 -10.30 -28.36
CA ALA A 512 6.94 -10.43 -27.25
C ALA A 512 7.64 -11.10 -26.06
N TYR A 513 7.39 -10.65 -24.82
CA TYR A 513 8.01 -11.24 -23.62
C TYR A 513 7.82 -12.77 -23.53
N ALA A 514 6.64 -13.27 -23.87
CA ALA A 514 6.35 -14.72 -23.90
C ALA A 514 7.19 -15.54 -24.91
N SER A 515 7.90 -14.89 -25.83
CA SER A 515 8.73 -15.54 -26.86
C SER A 515 10.23 -15.48 -26.59
N LEU A 516 10.63 -14.97 -25.43
CA LEU A 516 12.03 -14.89 -25.03
C LEU A 516 12.63 -16.27 -24.74
N GLY A 517 13.91 -16.43 -25.07
CA GLY A 517 14.69 -17.59 -24.63
C GLY A 517 15.05 -17.53 -23.13
N PRO A 518 15.54 -18.64 -22.53
CA PRO A 518 15.87 -18.67 -21.10
C PRO A 518 16.86 -17.61 -20.64
N GLU A 519 17.88 -17.31 -21.45
CA GLU A 519 18.88 -16.27 -21.15
C GLU A 519 18.28 -14.86 -21.21
N GLU A 520 17.43 -14.59 -22.21
CA GLU A 520 16.72 -13.32 -22.37
C GLU A 520 15.71 -13.11 -21.23
N LEU A 521 14.97 -14.16 -20.83
CA LEU A 521 14.08 -14.14 -19.67
C LEU A 521 14.82 -13.82 -18.39
N GLN A 522 15.96 -14.49 -18.15
CA GLN A 522 16.77 -14.24 -16.96
C GLN A 522 17.29 -12.81 -16.93
N LEU A 523 17.81 -12.30 -18.06
CA LEU A 523 18.31 -10.94 -18.21
C LEU A 523 17.21 -9.91 -17.92
N ALA A 524 16.06 -10.00 -18.61
CA ALA A 524 14.94 -9.07 -18.41
C ALA A 524 14.41 -9.10 -16.96
N ALA A 525 14.29 -10.30 -16.36
CA ALA A 525 13.84 -10.45 -14.98
C ALA A 525 14.82 -9.83 -13.98
N SER A 526 16.13 -10.03 -14.16
CA SER A 526 17.17 -9.44 -13.31
C SER A 526 17.19 -7.91 -13.42
N ILE A 527 17.09 -7.37 -14.64
CA ILE A 527 16.98 -5.92 -14.88
C ILE A 527 15.77 -5.36 -14.15
N ALA A 528 14.58 -5.93 -14.39
CA ALA A 528 13.34 -5.42 -13.81
C ALA A 528 13.35 -5.44 -12.28
N ARG A 529 13.81 -6.55 -11.70
CA ARG A 529 13.86 -6.72 -10.24
C ARG A 529 14.78 -5.71 -9.55
N GLU A 530 16.01 -5.53 -10.04
CA GLU A 530 16.99 -4.66 -9.38
C GLU A 530 16.63 -3.18 -9.51
N ARG A 531 16.05 -2.77 -10.65
CA ARG A 531 15.51 -1.41 -10.82
C ARG A 531 14.32 -1.15 -9.90
N HIS A 532 13.36 -2.09 -9.84
CA HIS A 532 12.22 -1.99 -8.95
C HIS A 532 12.63 -1.94 -7.48
N LEU A 533 13.61 -2.77 -7.05
CA LEU A 533 14.17 -2.71 -5.70
C LEU A 533 14.73 -1.32 -5.37
N ALA A 534 15.57 -0.76 -6.25
CA ALA A 534 16.17 0.55 -6.03
C ALA A 534 15.12 1.65 -5.92
N LEU A 535 14.09 1.61 -6.77
CA LEU A 535 13.02 2.60 -6.79
C LEU A 535 12.08 2.47 -5.58
N ASN A 536 11.77 1.26 -5.13
CA ASN A 536 11.00 1.06 -3.89
C ASN A 536 11.77 1.57 -2.66
N TRP A 537 13.08 1.31 -2.59
CA TRP A 537 13.90 1.84 -1.50
C TRP A 537 13.97 3.37 -1.54
N LEU A 538 14.15 3.96 -2.73
CA LEU A 538 14.17 5.40 -2.97
C LEU A 538 12.86 6.07 -2.54
N CYS A 539 11.73 5.40 -2.76
CA CYS A 539 10.39 5.83 -2.34
C CYS A 539 10.03 5.46 -0.89
N MET A 540 11.01 5.07 -0.05
CA MET A 540 10.82 4.75 1.37
C MET A 540 9.77 3.65 1.65
N TYR A 541 9.62 2.67 0.75
CA TYR A 541 8.83 1.46 1.03
C TYR A 541 9.46 0.58 2.13
N ALA A 542 10.74 0.81 2.43
CA ALA A 542 11.41 0.31 3.62
C ALA A 542 12.53 1.27 4.06
N GLU A 543 12.87 1.26 5.35
CA GLU A 543 14.00 2.02 5.89
C GLU A 543 15.34 1.40 5.46
N ASP A 544 15.41 0.06 5.45
CA ASP A 544 16.61 -0.70 5.13
C ASP A 544 16.52 -1.37 3.75
N TRP A 545 17.68 -1.44 3.08
CA TRP A 545 17.82 -2.00 1.74
C TRP A 545 17.45 -3.49 1.66
N ASP A 546 17.86 -4.31 2.63
CA ASP A 546 17.60 -5.76 2.63
C ASP A 546 16.12 -6.07 2.90
N SER A 547 15.41 -5.15 3.57
CA SER A 547 13.98 -5.25 3.85
C SER A 547 13.06 -4.63 2.79
N THR A 548 13.64 -4.04 1.73
CA THR A 548 12.85 -3.36 0.70
C THR A 548 11.98 -4.36 -0.08
N PRO A 549 10.64 -4.20 -0.07
CA PRO A 549 9.74 -5.12 -0.72
C PRO A 549 9.88 -5.03 -2.25
N THR A 550 9.71 -6.17 -2.92
CA THR A 550 9.64 -6.27 -4.38
C THR A 550 8.58 -7.27 -4.82
N ASP A 551 7.68 -7.63 -3.91
CA ASP A 551 6.50 -8.43 -4.23
C ASP A 551 5.60 -7.67 -5.21
N THR A 552 5.17 -8.37 -6.25
CA THR A 552 4.36 -7.89 -7.37
C THR A 552 3.34 -8.93 -7.75
#